data_AF-A0A963EDW5-F1
#
_entry.id   AF-A0A963EDW5-F1
#
_cell.length_a   1.000
_cell.length_b   1.000
_cell.length_c   1.000
_cell.angle_alpha   90.00
_cell.angle_beta   90.00
_cell.angle_gamma   90.00
#
_symmetry.space_group_name_H-M   'P 1'
#
loop_
_entity.id
_entity.type
_entity.pdbx_description
1 polymer ?
#
loop_
_entity_poly.entity_id
_entity_poly.type
_entity_poly.pdbx_seq_one_letter_code
_entity_poly.pdbx_strand_id
1 'polypeptide(L)' 'MPSRLDEDALEYHRSPVAGKLQVTATKPLATQRDLSLAYSPGVAAACRAIEEDPSTAS' A
#
# COMPACT_ATOMS: atom_id res chain seq x y z
N MET A 1 -18.95 -26.46 22.32
CA MET A 1 -19.42 -25.19 21.75
C MET A 1 -18.21 -24.27 21.68
N PRO A 2 -17.89 -23.67 20.53
CA PRO A 2 -16.87 -22.62 20.48
C PRO A 2 -17.22 -21.54 21.50
N SER A 3 -16.20 -20.94 22.09
CA SER A 3 -16.44 -19.83 23.01
C SER A 3 -16.94 -18.62 22.20
N ARG A 4 -17.65 -17.71 22.87
CA ARG A 4 -18.06 -16.46 22.23
C ARG A 4 -16.87 -15.68 21.68
N LEU A 5 -15.71 -15.77 22.33
CA LEU A 5 -14.47 -15.16 21.86
C LEU A 5 -13.97 -15.78 20.54
N ASP A 6 -14.13 -17.09 20.36
CA ASP A 6 -13.74 -17.77 19.12
C ASP A 6 -14.62 -17.32 17.95
N GLU A 7 -15.93 -17.22 18.17
CA GLU A 7 -16.88 -16.74 17.16
C GLU A 7 -16.60 -15.27 16.77
N ASP A 8 -16.38 -14.40 17.77
CA ASP A 8 -16.07 -12.99 17.56
C ASP A 8 -14.72 -12.82 16.82
N ALA A 9 -13.71 -13.63 17.17
CA ALA A 9 -12.41 -13.60 16.49
C ALA A 9 -12.52 -14.06 15.04
N LEU A 10 -13.35 -15.06 14.74
CA LEU A 10 -13.58 -15.52 13.38
C LEU A 10 -14.28 -14.46 12.53
N GLU A 11 -15.28 -13.77 13.07
CA GLU A 11 -15.97 -12.68 12.36
C GLU A 11 -15.03 -11.48 12.13
N TYR A 12 -14.30 -11.07 13.18
CA TYR A 12 -13.35 -9.95 13.13
C TYR A 12 -12.31 -10.10 12.01
N HIS A 13 -11.83 -11.32 11.74
CA HIS A 13 -10.82 -11.56 10.70
C HIS A 13 -11.39 -11.79 9.30
N ARG A 14 -12.72 -11.88 9.14
CA ARG A 14 -13.38 -12.21 7.87
C ARG A 14 -14.13 -11.03 7.27
N SER A 15 -14.70 -10.17 8.10
CA SER A 15 -15.69 -9.18 7.68
C SER A 15 -15.45 -7.84 8.38
N PRO A 16 -15.66 -6.71 7.68
CA PRO A 16 -16.05 -6.58 6.27
C PRO A 16 -14.89 -6.80 5.29
N VAL A 17 -13.65 -6.79 5.78
CA VAL A 17 -12.44 -7.04 5.00
C VAL A 17 -11.63 -8.10 5.72
N ALA A 18 -11.23 -9.13 4.98
CA ALA A 18 -10.47 -10.23 5.56
C ALA A 18 -9.04 -9.84 5.91
N GLY A 19 -8.53 -10.41 7.01
CA GLY A 19 -7.15 -10.22 7.46
C GLY A 19 -6.98 -9.10 8.48
N LYS A 20 -5.73 -8.70 8.71
CA LYS A 20 -5.35 -7.73 9.76
C LYS A 20 -4.63 -6.49 9.23
N LEU A 21 -3.93 -6.64 8.11
CA LEU A 21 -3.04 -5.63 7.55
C LEU A 21 -3.48 -5.32 6.12
N GLN A 22 -3.44 -4.04 5.77
CA GLN A 22 -3.65 -3.54 4.42
C GLN A 22 -2.58 -2.47 4.13
N VAL A 23 -2.08 -2.45 2.89
CA VAL A 23 -1.29 -1.34 2.35
C VAL A 23 -2.15 -0.63 1.30
N THR A 24 -2.24 0.69 1.40
CA THR A 24 -2.96 1.52 0.43
C THR A 24 -2.02 2.54 -0.18
N ALA A 25 -2.23 2.87 -1.46
CA ALA A 25 -1.47 3.90 -2.13
C ALA A 25 -1.74 5.27 -1.47
N THR A 26 -0.69 6.07 -1.28
CA THR A 26 -0.80 7.43 -0.72
C THR A 26 -1.04 8.50 -1.79
N LYS A 27 -0.88 8.15 -3.07
CA LYS A 27 -1.11 9.01 -4.24
C LYS A 27 -2.17 8.38 -5.16
N PRO A 28 -2.93 9.18 -5.94
CA PRO A 28 -3.87 8.66 -6.93
C PRO A 28 -3.18 7.76 -7.95
N LEU A 29 -3.88 6.72 -8.40
CA LEU A 29 -3.45 5.79 -9.46
C LEU A 29 -4.57 5.57 -10.49
N ALA A 30 -5.40 6.60 -10.73
CA ALA A 30 -6.65 6.46 -11.47
C ALA A 30 -6.50 6.69 -12.98
N THR A 31 -5.46 7.42 -13.40
CA THR A 31 -5.25 7.82 -14.80
C THR A 31 -3.94 7.30 -15.37
N GLN A 32 -3.82 7.32 -16.70
CA GLN A 32 -2.54 7.01 -17.37
C GLN A 32 -1.41 7.93 -16.91
N ARG A 33 -1.72 9.21 -16.65
CA ARG A 33 -0.76 10.17 -16.13
C ARG A 33 -0.29 9.77 -14.73
N ASP A 34 -1.22 9.38 -13.85
CA ASP A 34 -0.89 8.93 -12.49
C ASP A 34 0.04 7.72 -12.52
N LEU A 35 -0.29 6.73 -13.36
CA LEU A 35 0.54 5.53 -13.51
C LEU A 35 1.93 5.86 -14.08
N SER A 36 2.00 6.79 -15.05
CA SER A 36 3.28 7.23 -15.62
C SER A 36 4.16 7.95 -14.61
N LEU A 37 3.59 8.58 -13.58
CA LEU A 37 4.32 9.23 -12.49
C LEU A 37 4.74 8.22 -11.41
N ALA A 38 3.84 7.29 -11.05
CA ALA A 38 4.09 6.30 -10.00
C ALA A 38 5.04 5.17 -10.43
N TYR A 39 5.10 4.87 -11.73
CA TYR A 39 5.94 3.83 -12.33
C TYR A 39 6.77 4.41 -13.48
N SER A 40 7.23 3.55 -14.38
CA SER A 40 7.93 3.95 -15.60
C SER A 40 7.02 4.81 -16.49
N PRO A 41 7.52 5.93 -17.05
CA PRO A 41 8.90 6.43 -16.97
C PRO A 41 9.19 7.40 -15.79
N GLY A 42 8.18 7.90 -15.08
CA GLY A 42 8.30 9.01 -14.13
C GLY A 42 9.09 8.67 -12.87
N VAL A 43 8.96 7.46 -12.34
CA VAL A 43 9.67 7.00 -11.13
C VAL A 43 11.19 7.12 -11.24
N ALA A 44 11.73 7.09 -12.47
CA ALA A 44 13.16 7.21 -12.72
C ALA A 44 13.74 8.54 -12.23
N ALA A 45 12.95 9.61 -12.16
CA ALA A 45 13.41 10.89 -11.60
C ALA A 45 13.73 10.78 -10.11
N ALA A 46 12.88 10.10 -9.34
CA ALA A 46 13.13 9.86 -7.92
C ALA A 46 14.35 8.94 -7.71
N CYS A 47 14.47 7.89 -8.52
CA CYS A 47 15.63 6.99 -8.45
C CYS A 47 16.96 7.72 -8.70
N ARG A 48 17.02 8.58 -9.72
CA ARG A 48 18.24 9.36 -10.04
C ARG A 48 18.59 10.36 -8.94
N ALA A 49 17.60 11.01 -8.33
CA ALA A 49 17.85 11.92 -7.20
C ALA A 49 18.48 11.18 -6.01
N ILE A 50 18.03 9.95 -5.72
CA ILE A 50 18.60 9.11 -4.65
C ILE A 50 19.99 8.59 -5.01
N GLU A 51 20.21 8.27 -6.29
CA GLU A 51 21.54 7.89 -6.80
C GLU A 51 22.55 9.04 -6.65
N GLU A 52 22.15 10.26 -6.99
CA GLU A 52 22.98 11.47 -6.88
C GLU A 52 23.22 11.87 -5.42
N ASP A 53 22.18 11.82 -4.58
CA ASP A 53 22.22 12.13 -3.16
C ASP A 53 21.36 11.14 -2.36
N PRO A 54 21.98 10.16 -1.68
CA PRO A 54 21.27 9.18 -0.86
C PRO A 54 20.42 9.77 0.26
N SER A 55 20.66 11.02 0.68
CA SER A 55 19.85 11.68 1.71
C SER A 55 18.42 12.02 1.24
N THR A 56 18.17 11.97 -0.06
CA THR A 56 16.85 12.26 -0.67
C THR A 56 15.86 11.07 -0.61
N ALA A 57 16.25 9.95 0.01
CA ALA A 57 15.43 8.74 0.07
C ALA A 57 14.24 8.81 1.06
N SER A 58 14.21 9.81 1.95
CA SER A 58 13.26 9.89 3.09
C SER A 58 12.40 11.15 3.09
#